data_AF-A0A7J2STQ0-F1
#
_entry.id   AF-A0A7J2STQ0-F1
#
_cell.length_a   1.000
_cell.length_b   1.000
_cell.length_c   1.000
_cell.angle_alpha   90.00
_cell.angle_beta   90.00
_cell.angle_gamma   90.00
#
_symmetry.space_group_name_H-M   'P 1'
#
loop_
_entity.id
_entity.type
_entity.pdbx_description
1 polymer ?
#
loop_
_entity_poly.entity_id
_entity_poly.type
_entity_poly.pdbx_seq_one_letter_code
_entity_poly.pdbx_strand_id
1 'polypeptide(L)'
;MPSLIDWWVMYFLYFIFAMIILGIIRKGFEALGLTSREISLIFFFSLILSFMYFPIAYVKGVYISISIGGAVIPLGITWHLLRTKRVLASELLPIFVIATITSYFTTEVTEMGIVSYFPLYLIPPLITGFLSYFSSVNTGKPVPPLAYSAQTLGAIIGADLLHLPEILSLELPPNTNL
;
A
#
# COMPACT_ATOMS: atom_id res chain seq x y z
N MET A 1 -16.23 -8.22 36.81
CA MET A 1 -16.51 -7.27 35.72
C MET A 1 -15.52 -6.13 35.83
N PRO A 2 -14.92 -5.63 34.74
CA PRO A 2 -14.03 -4.49 34.80
C PRO A 2 -14.75 -3.28 35.41
N SER A 3 -14.08 -2.56 36.29
CA SER A 3 -14.58 -1.31 36.85
C SER A 3 -14.57 -0.20 35.78
N LEU A 4 -15.31 0.89 36.00
CA LEU A 4 -15.28 2.06 35.11
C LEU A 4 -13.85 2.60 34.93
N ILE A 5 -13.03 2.55 35.99
CA ILE A 5 -11.62 2.98 35.96
C ILE A 5 -10.79 2.10 35.02
N ASP A 6 -11.02 0.78 35.03
CA ASP A 6 -10.30 -0.15 34.14
C ASP A 6 -10.56 0.17 32.65
N TRP A 7 -11.79 0.54 32.30
CA TRP A 7 -12.14 1.01 30.96
C TRP A 7 -11.42 2.30 30.59
N TRP A 8 -11.38 3.30 31.49
CA TRP A 8 -10.66 4.55 31.25
C TRP A 8 -9.16 4.34 31.06
N VAL A 9 -8.54 3.49 31.88
CA VAL A 9 -7.13 3.12 31.74
C VAL A 9 -6.90 2.46 30.38
N MET A 10 -7.76 1.53 29.96
CA MET A 10 -7.64 0.87 28.67
C MET A 10 -7.78 1.83 27.48
N TYR A 11 -8.77 2.73 27.50
CA TYR A 11 -8.92 3.75 26.46
C TYR A 11 -7.73 4.70 26.39
N PHE A 12 -7.19 5.08 27.55
CA PHE A 12 -5.99 5.92 27.61
C PHE A 12 -4.76 5.21 27.04
N LEU A 13 -4.58 3.91 27.30
CA LEU A 13 -3.52 3.11 26.70
C LEU A 13 -3.70 2.98 25.18
N TYR A 14 -4.92 2.74 24.68
CA TYR A 14 -5.19 2.75 23.24
C TYR A 14 -4.91 4.10 22.59
N PHE A 15 -5.25 5.19 23.28
CA PHE A 15 -4.94 6.54 22.80
C PHE A 15 -3.43 6.78 22.70
N ILE A 16 -2.64 6.43 23.74
CA ILE A 16 -1.18 6.53 23.70
C ILE A 16 -0.62 5.67 22.56
N PHE A 17 -1.08 4.43 22.43
CA PHE A 17 -0.64 3.52 21.38
C PHE A 17 -0.93 4.08 19.98
N ALA A 18 -2.13 4.61 19.76
CA ALA A 18 -2.50 5.28 18.51
C ALA A 18 -1.61 6.50 18.23
N MET A 19 -1.32 7.32 19.25
CA MET A 19 -0.42 8.48 19.11
C MET A 19 1.01 8.07 18.74
N ILE A 20 1.52 6.96 19.29
CA ILE A 20 2.82 6.41 18.92
C ILE A 20 2.80 5.95 17.46
N ILE A 21 1.79 5.20 17.04
CA ILE A 21 1.64 4.74 15.65
C ILE A 21 1.57 5.94 14.70
N LEU A 22 0.75 6.95 15.00
CA LEU A 22 0.63 8.16 14.18
C LEU A 22 1.96 8.92 14.10
N GLY A 23 2.73 8.97 15.20
CA GLY A 23 4.07 9.55 15.22
C GLY A 23 5.07 8.80 14.33
N ILE A 24 5.02 7.47 14.34
CA ILE A 24 5.87 6.62 13.47
C ILE A 24 5.48 6.79 12.00
N ILE A 25 4.19 6.74 11.68
CA ILE A 25 3.67 6.95 10.32
C ILE A 25 4.13 8.31 9.81
N ARG A 26 3.92 9.38 10.59
CA ARG A 26 4.33 10.73 10.22
C ARG A 26 5.83 10.79 9.90
N LYS A 27 6.70 10.23 10.75
CA LYS A 27 8.14 10.17 10.49
C LYS A 27 8.48 9.42 9.19
N GLY A 28 7.79 8.31 8.93
CA GLY A 28 7.95 7.55 7.69
C GLY A 28 7.62 8.37 6.44
N PHE A 29 6.51 9.11 6.48
CA PHE A 29 6.09 9.98 5.39
C PHE A 29 6.98 11.23 5.24
N GLU A 30 7.42 11.85 6.33
CA GLU A 30 8.39 12.94 6.28
C GLU A 30 9.74 12.47 5.68
N ALA A 31 10.11 11.20 5.90
CA ALA A 31 11.28 10.60 5.28
C ALA A 31 11.12 10.31 3.77
N LEU A 32 9.89 10.36 3.23
CA LEU A 32 9.66 10.46 1.78
C LEU A 32 10.03 11.85 1.24
N GLY A 33 10.25 12.81 2.14
CA GLY A 33 10.49 14.23 1.88
C GLY A 33 9.25 15.01 1.51
N LEU A 34 8.09 14.51 1.93
CA LEU A 34 6.84 15.26 1.91
C LEU A 34 6.78 16.18 3.12
N THR A 35 6.28 17.39 2.92
CA THR A 35 5.99 18.35 3.99
C THR A 35 4.80 17.86 4.83
N SER A 36 4.73 18.30 6.09
CA SER A 36 3.61 17.91 6.97
C SER A 36 2.23 18.28 6.37
N ARG A 37 2.14 19.36 5.59
CA ARG A 37 0.90 19.74 4.88
C ARG A 37 0.53 18.73 3.80
N GLU A 38 1.49 18.33 2.97
CA GLU A 38 1.25 17.31 1.93
C GLU A 38 0.82 15.99 2.55
N ILE A 39 1.46 15.58 3.66
CA ILE A 39 1.10 14.36 4.38
C ILE A 39 -0.33 14.42 4.91
N SER A 40 -0.72 15.54 5.55
CA SER A 40 -2.09 15.74 6.02
C SER A 40 -3.11 15.71 4.89
N LEU A 41 -2.81 16.34 3.74
CA LEU A 41 -3.69 16.34 2.57
C LEU A 41 -3.80 14.95 1.96
N ILE A 42 -2.68 14.25 1.77
CA ILE A 42 -2.66 12.87 1.25
C ILE A 42 -3.47 11.96 2.16
N PHE A 43 -3.27 12.04 3.48
CA PHE A 43 -4.02 11.23 4.44
C PHE A 43 -5.52 11.54 4.39
N PHE A 44 -5.90 12.82 4.43
CA PHE A 44 -7.29 13.25 4.38
C PHE A 44 -7.99 12.83 3.08
N PHE A 45 -7.36 13.08 1.94
CA PHE A 45 -7.91 12.69 0.65
C PHE A 45 -7.90 11.18 0.44
N SER A 46 -6.88 10.44 0.91
CA SER A 46 -6.87 8.98 0.81
C SER A 46 -8.01 8.36 1.61
N LEU A 47 -8.36 8.90 2.78
CA LEU A 47 -9.52 8.43 3.55
C LEU A 47 -10.87 8.67 2.86
N ILE A 48 -11.04 9.80 2.18
CA ILE A 48 -12.29 10.11 1.48
C ILE A 48 -12.36 9.35 0.14
N LEU A 49 -11.25 9.31 -0.59
CA LEU A 49 -11.15 8.76 -1.94
C LEU A 49 -10.92 7.25 -1.95
N SER A 50 -10.66 6.60 -0.81
CA SER A 50 -10.55 5.13 -0.72
C SER A 50 -11.86 4.43 -1.08
N PHE A 51 -13.00 5.09 -0.83
CA PHE A 51 -14.34 4.62 -1.20
C PHE A 51 -14.72 4.93 -2.64
N MET A 52 -13.85 5.60 -3.40
CA MET A 52 -14.09 5.96 -4.79
C MET A 52 -13.25 5.08 -5.72
N TYR A 53 -13.91 4.51 -6.71
CA TYR A 53 -13.33 3.65 -7.73
C TYR A 53 -13.57 4.25 -9.10
N PHE A 54 -12.55 4.24 -9.94
CA PHE A 54 -12.65 4.68 -11.33
C PHE A 54 -12.65 3.47 -12.26
N PRO A 55 -13.67 3.27 -13.10
CA PRO A 55 -13.72 2.13 -14.02
C PRO A 55 -12.67 2.31 -15.12
N ILE A 56 -11.81 1.30 -15.30
CA ILE A 56 -10.78 1.27 -16.34
C ILE A 56 -11.25 0.49 -17.56
N ALA A 57 -11.90 -0.65 -17.34
CA ALA A 57 -12.33 -1.54 -18.41
C ALA A 57 -13.60 -2.30 -18.06
N TYR A 58 -14.33 -2.74 -19.08
CA TYR A 58 -15.47 -3.64 -18.94
C TYR A 58 -15.20 -4.92 -19.70
N VAL A 59 -15.05 -6.04 -18.98
CA VAL A 59 -14.60 -7.32 -19.53
C VAL A 59 -15.52 -8.42 -19.00
N LYS A 60 -16.09 -9.23 -19.91
CA LYS A 60 -16.97 -10.36 -19.57
C LYS A 60 -18.13 -10.01 -18.60
N GLY A 61 -18.69 -8.81 -18.71
CA GLY A 61 -19.81 -8.41 -17.85
C GLY A 61 -19.41 -7.75 -16.52
N VAL A 62 -18.11 -7.59 -16.27
CA VAL A 62 -17.54 -7.07 -15.02
C VAL A 62 -16.77 -5.77 -15.28
N TYR A 63 -16.92 -4.79 -14.39
CA TYR A 63 -16.12 -3.56 -14.40
C TYR A 63 -14.81 -3.80 -13.63
N ILE A 64 -13.69 -3.64 -14.32
CA ILE A 64 -12.36 -3.58 -13.71
C ILE A 64 -12.12 -2.12 -13.33
N SER A 65 -11.96 -1.85 -12.04
CA SER A 65 -11.81 -0.50 -11.51
C SER A 65 -10.49 -0.31 -10.76
N ILE A 66 -10.10 0.95 -10.55
CA ILE A 66 -8.96 1.30 -9.71
C ILE A 66 -9.40 2.18 -8.55
N SER A 67 -8.96 1.85 -7.34
CA SER A 67 -9.20 2.68 -6.16
C SER A 67 -8.43 3.99 -6.26
N ILE A 68 -9.12 5.12 -6.12
CA ILE A 68 -8.48 6.43 -6.16
C ILE A 68 -7.59 6.62 -4.93
N GLY A 69 -8.14 6.38 -3.75
CA GLY A 69 -7.39 6.51 -2.49
C GLY A 69 -6.35 5.42 -2.29
N GLY A 70 -6.64 4.20 -2.75
CA GLY A 70 -5.83 3.00 -2.50
C GLY A 70 -4.77 2.67 -3.55
N ALA A 71 -4.89 3.18 -4.78
CA ALA A 71 -3.93 2.90 -5.87
C ALA A 71 -3.46 4.16 -6.60
N VAL A 72 -4.37 5.06 -6.98
CA VAL A 72 -4.00 6.28 -7.74
C VAL A 72 -3.12 7.22 -6.91
N ILE A 73 -3.50 7.52 -5.66
CA ILE A 73 -2.69 8.37 -4.78
C ILE A 73 -1.29 7.75 -4.53
N PRO A 74 -1.17 6.45 -4.15
CA PRO A 74 0.14 5.81 -4.02
C PRO A 74 1.00 5.87 -5.28
N LEU A 75 0.42 5.58 -6.45
CA LEU A 75 1.13 5.67 -7.73
C LEU A 75 1.58 7.10 -8.04
N GLY A 76 0.79 8.11 -7.68
CA GLY A 76 1.17 9.51 -7.78
C GLY A 76 2.38 9.86 -6.92
N ILE A 77 2.44 9.35 -5.69
CA ILE A 77 3.59 9.51 -4.80
C ILE A 77 4.82 8.81 -5.38
N THR A 78 4.69 7.55 -5.82
CA THR A 78 5.77 6.81 -6.50
C THR A 78 6.30 7.57 -7.71
N TRP A 79 5.41 8.09 -8.56
CA TRP A 79 5.78 8.90 -9.71
C TRP A 79 6.58 10.15 -9.30
N HIS A 80 6.14 10.87 -8.27
CA HIS A 80 6.86 12.02 -7.74
C HIS A 80 8.26 11.65 -7.24
N LEU A 81 8.41 10.54 -6.52
CA LEU A 81 9.70 10.06 -6.00
C LEU A 81 10.68 9.67 -7.12
N LEU A 82 10.18 9.07 -8.20
CA LEU A 82 10.96 8.76 -9.40
C LEU A 82 11.40 10.04 -10.12
N ARG A 83 10.49 10.99 -10.32
CA ARG A 83 10.78 12.27 -11.02
C ARG A 83 11.76 13.14 -10.25
N THR A 84 11.73 13.10 -8.92
CA THR A 84 12.66 13.83 -8.05
C THR A 84 14.01 13.12 -7.87
N LYS A 85 14.24 12.00 -8.56
CA LYS A 85 15.47 11.18 -8.49
C LYS A 85 15.83 10.69 -7.08
N ARG A 86 14.84 10.65 -6.19
CA ARG A 86 14.98 10.06 -4.84
C ARG A 86 15.15 8.55 -4.91
N VAL A 87 14.72 7.93 -6.00
CA VAL A 87 14.86 6.50 -6.29
C VAL A 87 15.62 6.33 -7.61
N LEU A 88 16.66 5.48 -7.63
CA LEU A 88 17.28 5.06 -8.90
C LEU A 88 16.55 3.84 -9.44
N ALA A 89 16.33 3.81 -10.76
CA ALA A 89 15.70 2.66 -11.42
C ALA A 89 16.50 1.35 -11.21
N SER A 90 17.84 1.45 -11.14
CA SER A 90 18.72 0.30 -10.89
C SER A 90 18.59 -0.30 -9.49
N GLU A 91 18.30 0.54 -8.48
CA GLU A 91 18.04 0.08 -7.11
C GLU A 91 16.60 -0.44 -6.97
N LEU A 92 15.67 0.20 -7.68
CA LEU A 92 14.25 -0.13 -7.65
C LEU A 92 13.99 -1.52 -8.22
N LEU A 93 14.52 -1.80 -9.42
CA LEU A 93 14.16 -2.99 -10.20
C LEU A 93 14.25 -4.31 -9.40
N PRO A 94 15.38 -4.66 -8.74
CA PRO A 94 15.45 -5.93 -8.00
C PRO A 94 14.45 -6.00 -6.84
N ILE A 95 14.26 -4.91 -6.11
CA ILE A 95 13.34 -4.87 -4.96
C ILE A 95 11.90 -4.92 -5.43
N PHE A 96 11.57 -4.24 -6.53
CA PHE A 96 10.27 -4.27 -7.19
C PHE A 96 9.90 -5.69 -7.67
N VAL A 97 10.86 -6.45 -8.22
CA VAL A 97 10.62 -7.85 -8.61
C VAL A 97 10.27 -8.69 -7.38
N ILE A 98 11.02 -8.57 -6.29
CA ILE A 98 10.72 -9.26 -5.03
C ILE A 98 9.36 -8.83 -4.47
N ALA A 99 9.05 -7.54 -4.51
CA ALA A 99 7.76 -6.99 -4.09
C ALA A 99 6.61 -7.59 -4.89
N THR A 100 6.78 -7.73 -6.21
CA THR A 100 5.79 -8.34 -7.11
C THR A 100 5.55 -9.80 -6.73
N ILE A 101 6.62 -10.58 -6.59
CA ILE A 101 6.54 -12.01 -6.26
C ILE A 101 5.87 -12.21 -4.90
N THR A 102 6.35 -11.48 -3.88
CA THR A 102 5.81 -11.62 -2.52
C THR A 102 4.37 -11.13 -2.41
N SER A 103 4.00 -10.05 -3.11
CA SER A 103 2.61 -9.59 -3.15
C SER A 103 1.70 -10.63 -3.80
N TYR A 104 2.11 -11.22 -4.91
CA TYR A 104 1.35 -12.30 -5.57
C TYR A 104 1.10 -13.49 -4.64
N PHE A 105 2.15 -14.00 -3.98
CA PHE A 105 2.03 -15.17 -3.10
C PHE A 105 1.34 -14.90 -1.76
N THR A 106 1.05 -13.64 -1.43
CA THR A 106 0.38 -13.28 -0.17
C THR A 106 -1.06 -12.84 -0.37
N THR A 107 -1.55 -12.91 -1.60
CA THR A 107 -2.92 -12.54 -1.98
C THR A 107 -3.67 -13.74 -2.54
N GLU A 108 -4.99 -13.75 -2.35
CA GLU A 108 -5.88 -14.78 -2.84
C GLU A 108 -7.06 -14.14 -3.58
N VAL A 109 -7.49 -14.77 -4.67
CA VAL A 109 -8.68 -14.36 -5.41
C VAL A 109 -9.93 -14.91 -4.73
N THR A 110 -10.89 -14.03 -4.44
CA THR A 110 -12.17 -14.38 -3.81
C THR A 110 -13.33 -13.73 -4.53
N GLU A 111 -14.56 -14.10 -4.16
CA GLU A 111 -15.79 -13.46 -4.66
C GLU A 111 -15.88 -11.97 -4.29
N MET A 112 -15.14 -11.54 -3.26
CA MET A 112 -15.07 -10.15 -2.81
C MET A 112 -13.94 -9.34 -3.51
N GLY A 113 -13.22 -9.97 -4.44
CA GLY A 113 -12.02 -9.43 -5.08
C GLY A 113 -10.72 -10.08 -4.56
N ILE A 114 -9.59 -9.44 -4.84
CA ILE A 114 -8.27 -9.91 -4.38
C ILE A 114 -8.07 -9.44 -2.94
N VAL A 115 -7.77 -10.38 -2.04
CA VAL A 115 -7.59 -10.10 -0.61
C VAL A 115 -6.27 -10.67 -0.11
N SER A 116 -5.72 -10.04 0.93
CA SER A 116 -4.57 -10.55 1.67
C SER A 116 -4.90 -10.56 3.16
N TYR A 117 -4.81 -11.73 3.78
CA TYR A 117 -5.21 -11.92 5.17
C TYR A 117 -4.11 -11.52 6.15
N PHE A 118 -4.49 -11.06 7.33
CA PHE A 118 -3.53 -10.87 8.42
C PHE A 118 -2.97 -12.24 8.88
N PRO A 119 -1.64 -12.40 9.05
CA PRO A 119 -0.59 -11.37 8.95
C PRO A 119 0.16 -11.34 7.59
N LEU A 120 -0.27 -12.10 6.58
CA LEU A 120 0.45 -12.26 5.31
C LEU A 120 0.66 -10.95 4.55
N TYR A 121 -0.29 -10.01 4.59
CA TYR A 121 -0.15 -8.70 3.92
C TYR A 121 1.05 -7.88 4.43
N LEU A 122 1.60 -8.21 5.61
CA LEU A 122 2.79 -7.55 6.15
C LEU A 122 4.09 -8.06 5.54
N ILE A 123 4.10 -9.26 4.95
CA ILE A 123 5.31 -9.90 4.43
C ILE A 123 5.94 -9.05 3.32
N PRO A 124 5.21 -8.61 2.26
CA PRO A 124 5.81 -7.80 1.21
C PRO A 124 6.44 -6.48 1.70
N PRO A 125 5.74 -5.60 2.44
CA PRO A 125 6.32 -4.32 2.90
C PRO A 125 7.48 -4.50 3.88
N LEU A 126 7.48 -5.56 4.69
CA LEU A 126 8.61 -5.84 5.59
C LEU A 126 9.86 -6.27 4.80
N ILE A 127 9.70 -7.18 3.84
CA ILE A 127 10.81 -7.63 2.99
C ILE A 127 11.38 -6.46 2.18
N THR A 128 10.52 -5.67 1.53
CA THR A 128 10.96 -4.54 0.71
C THR A 128 11.60 -3.44 1.55
N GLY A 129 11.11 -3.19 2.76
CA GLY A 129 11.75 -2.30 3.74
C GLY A 129 13.17 -2.74 4.09
N PHE A 130 13.37 -4.02 4.41
CA PHE A 130 14.68 -4.60 4.71
C PHE A 130 15.64 -4.53 3.51
N LEU A 131 15.18 -4.94 2.33
CA LEU A 131 16.01 -4.89 1.11
C LEU A 131 16.40 -3.46 0.73
N SER A 132 15.46 -2.51 0.88
CA SER A 132 15.72 -1.10 0.61
C SER A 132 16.72 -0.51 1.60
N TYR A 133 16.69 -0.94 2.87
CA TYR A 133 17.69 -0.55 3.85
C TYR A 133 19.09 -0.96 3.40
N PHE A 134 19.29 -2.24 3.05
CA PHE A 134 20.60 -2.71 2.58
C PHE A 134 21.05 -2.07 1.27
N SER A 135 20.13 -1.82 0.33
CA SER A 135 20.45 -1.09 -0.91
C SER A 135 20.90 0.34 -0.61
N SER A 136 20.21 1.02 0.29
CA SER A 136 20.44 2.43 0.63
C SER A 136 21.74 2.65 1.42
N VAL A 137 22.20 1.65 2.19
CA VAL A 137 23.50 1.69 2.88
C VAL A 137 24.64 1.91 1.90
N ASN A 138 24.56 1.31 0.70
CA ASN A 138 25.62 1.42 -0.31
C ASN A 138 25.55 2.72 -1.12
N THR A 139 24.39 3.36 -1.21
CA THR A 139 24.17 4.55 -2.06
C THR A 139 24.01 5.86 -1.29
N GLY A 140 23.83 5.78 0.03
CA GLY A 140 23.59 6.95 0.88
C GLY A 140 22.21 7.60 0.69
N LYS A 141 21.31 6.95 -0.05
CA LYS A 141 19.95 7.44 -0.31
C LYS A 141 19.00 7.15 0.86
N PRO A 142 17.90 7.93 1.00
CA PRO A 142 16.89 7.61 2.00
C PRO A 142 16.19 6.28 1.67
N VAL A 143 16.06 5.43 2.69
CA VAL A 143 15.38 4.13 2.59
C VAL A 143 13.90 4.23 2.20
N PRO A 144 13.08 5.13 2.80
CA PRO A 144 11.64 5.06 2.61
C PRO A 144 11.16 5.27 1.18
N PRO A 145 11.73 6.20 0.37
CA PRO A 145 11.35 6.33 -1.04
C PRO A 145 11.50 5.05 -1.86
N LEU A 146 12.60 4.31 -1.66
CA LEU A 146 12.88 3.08 -2.40
C LEU A 146 11.92 1.96 -1.97
N ALA A 147 11.74 1.77 -0.67
CA ALA A 147 10.81 0.76 -0.13
C ALA A 147 9.37 1.04 -0.58
N TYR A 148 8.93 2.29 -0.45
CA TYR A 148 7.59 2.72 -0.85
C TYR A 148 7.37 2.49 -2.35
N SER A 149 8.30 2.96 -3.19
CA SER A 149 8.16 2.83 -4.65
C SER A 149 8.16 1.38 -5.11
N ALA A 150 9.06 0.56 -4.57
CA ALA A 150 9.14 -0.85 -4.90
C ALA A 150 7.88 -1.61 -4.48
N GLN A 151 7.41 -1.38 -3.25
CA GLN A 151 6.23 -2.04 -2.72
C GLN A 151 4.94 -1.60 -3.43
N THR A 152 4.77 -0.31 -3.72
CA THR A 152 3.59 0.19 -4.43
C THR A 152 3.50 -0.41 -5.84
N LEU A 153 4.59 -0.37 -6.62
CA LEU A 153 4.61 -0.95 -7.95
C LEU A 153 4.45 -2.48 -7.90
N GLY A 154 5.14 -3.13 -6.96
CA GLY A 154 5.06 -4.57 -6.79
C GLY A 154 3.69 -5.06 -6.37
N ALA A 155 2.97 -4.30 -5.52
CA ALA A 155 1.59 -4.63 -5.16
C ALA A 155 0.66 -4.52 -6.36
N ILE A 156 0.70 -3.42 -7.12
CA ILE A 156 -0.16 -3.27 -8.31
C ILE A 156 0.05 -4.42 -9.30
N ILE A 157 1.31 -4.80 -9.56
CA ILE A 157 1.55 -5.90 -10.49
C ILE A 157 1.23 -7.25 -9.84
N GLY A 158 1.81 -7.53 -8.69
CA GLY A 158 1.79 -8.84 -8.05
C GLY A 158 0.45 -9.19 -7.43
N ALA A 159 -0.12 -8.28 -6.65
CA ALA A 159 -1.43 -8.46 -6.05
C ALA A 159 -2.52 -8.33 -7.11
N ASP A 160 -2.52 -7.26 -7.91
CA ASP A 160 -3.69 -6.97 -8.76
C ASP A 160 -3.57 -7.56 -10.17
N LEU A 161 -2.57 -7.13 -10.97
CA LEU A 161 -2.52 -7.44 -12.40
C LEU A 161 -2.31 -8.93 -12.69
N LEU A 162 -1.45 -9.62 -11.93
CA LEU A 162 -1.16 -11.03 -12.14
C LEU A 162 -2.36 -11.96 -11.83
N HIS A 163 -3.32 -11.50 -11.02
CA HIS A 163 -4.55 -12.23 -10.70
C HIS A 163 -5.72 -11.91 -11.65
N LEU A 164 -5.58 -10.94 -12.55
CA LEU A 164 -6.65 -10.60 -13.50
C LEU A 164 -7.18 -11.80 -14.30
N PRO A 165 -6.36 -12.73 -14.83
CA PRO A 165 -6.87 -13.88 -15.55
C PRO A 165 -7.76 -14.79 -14.69
N GLU A 166 -7.39 -14.98 -13.41
CA GLU A 166 -8.13 -15.79 -12.45
C GLU A 166 -9.45 -15.10 -12.07
N ILE A 167 -9.42 -13.80 -11.75
CA ILE A 167 -10.63 -13.01 -11.48
C ILE A 167 -11.61 -13.07 -12.66
N LEU A 168 -11.12 -12.93 -13.89
CA LEU A 168 -11.96 -12.93 -15.10
C LEU A 168 -12.42 -14.34 -15.51
N SER A 169 -12.00 -15.37 -14.78
CA SER A 169 -12.48 -16.74 -14.93
C SER A 169 -13.62 -17.07 -13.96
N LEU A 170 -13.82 -16.27 -12.92
CA LEU A 170 -14.93 -16.43 -11.97
C LEU A 170 -16.27 -16.13 -12.65
N GLU A 171 -17.29 -16.93 -12.33
CA GLU A 171 -18.68 -16.67 -12.71
C GLU A 171 -19.29 -15.63 -11.76
N LEU A 172 -18.92 -14.37 -11.95
CA LEU A 172 -19.43 -13.26 -11.13
C LEU A 172 -20.78 -12.75 -11.65
N PRO A 173 -21.63 -12.22 -10.76
CA PRO A 173 -22.86 -11.56 -11.17
C PRO A 173 -22.57 -10.44 -12.19
N PRO A 174 -23.43 -10.24 -13.21
CA PRO A 174 -23.26 -9.16 -14.16
C PRO A 174 -23.32 -7.80 -13.46
N ASN A 175 -22.48 -6.86 -13.91
CA ASN A 175 -22.28 -5.52 -13.33
C ASN A 175 -21.61 -5.50 -11.95
N THR A 176 -20.89 -6.56 -11.59
CA THR A 176 -19.98 -6.53 -10.43
C THR A 176 -18.85 -5.53 -10.69
N ASN A 177 -18.48 -4.76 -9.66
CA ASN A 177 -17.30 -3.90 -9.65
C ASN A 177 -16.20 -4.61 -8.87
N LEU A 178 -15.08 -4.87 -9.54
CA LEU A 178 -13.86 -5.39 -8.94
C LEU A 178 -12.77 -4.33 -8.95
#